data_AF-A0A3C0G4H8-F1
#
_entry.id   AF-A0A3C0G4H8-F1
#
_cell.length_a   1.000
_cell.length_b   1.000
_cell.length_c   1.000
_cell.angle_alpha   90.00
_cell.angle_beta   90.00
_cell.angle_gamma   90.00
#
_symmetry.space_group_name_H-M   'P 1'
#
loop_
_entity.id
_entity.type
_entity.pdbx_description
1 polymer ?
#
loop_
_entity_poly.entity_id
_entity_poly.type
_entity_poly.pdbx_seq_one_letter_code
_entity_poly.pdbx_strand_id
1 'polypeptide(L)'
;TSDDFVTNLYTIEDFNMEYCKKYNFFNFTSLPQYKIDLVIIINRDFRNWVSSRIVGGGEGLNNLISTNNGETPAVKKWAMLVKESLGETNLLNGNSYSINFNDWYSSDEYRKQICLDLGLEFSDKGFREVSHAGGGSSFSGVEILDSQKLDVLNRYKKLENDERYNKVLYWTSKEIMELDKKYFKKEWKKEKEAEANR
;
A
#
# COMPACT_ATOMS: atom_id res chain seq x y z
N THR A 1 17.13 0.32 36.01
CA THR A 1 17.08 -0.56 34.82
C THR A 1 15.73 -0.41 34.18
N SER A 2 15.62 0.53 33.25
CA SER A 2 14.50 0.63 32.32
C SER A 2 15.05 1.35 31.10
N ASP A 3 15.73 0.61 30.24
CA ASP A 3 16.00 1.10 28.89
C ASP A 3 14.66 1.13 28.17
N ASP A 4 14.10 2.33 28.09
CA ASP A 4 12.97 2.64 27.23
C ASP A 4 13.39 2.36 25.79
N PHE A 5 13.03 1.17 25.29
CA PHE A 5 13.09 0.88 23.87
C PHE A 5 12.08 1.80 23.17
N VAL A 6 12.57 2.95 22.70
CA VAL A 6 11.87 3.76 21.71
C VAL A 6 11.76 2.91 20.45
N THR A 7 10.63 2.25 20.30
CA THR A 7 10.32 1.45 19.11
C THR A 7 9.94 2.45 18.02
N ASN A 8 10.94 3.00 17.33
CA ASN A 8 10.69 3.82 16.16
C ASN A 8 10.09 2.92 15.07
N LEU A 9 8.77 2.96 14.92
CA LEU A 9 8.07 2.30 13.81
C LEU A 9 8.33 3.12 12.55
N TYR A 10 9.32 2.70 11.77
CA TYR A 10 9.59 3.27 10.46
C TYR A 10 8.71 2.57 9.42
N THR A 11 7.95 3.34 8.63
CA THR A 11 7.20 2.77 7.51
C THR A 11 8.05 2.84 6.25
N ILE A 12 8.00 1.81 5.41
CA ILE A 12 8.71 1.82 4.13
C ILE A 12 8.19 2.93 3.19
N GLU A 13 7.02 3.51 3.47
CA GLU A 13 6.48 4.66 2.74
C GLU A 13 7.37 5.90 2.86
N ASP A 14 8.14 6.02 3.95
CA ASP A 14 9.07 7.13 4.21
C ASP A 14 10.39 7.03 3.42
N PHE A 15 10.64 5.90 2.74
CA PHE A 15 11.89 5.65 2.01
C PHE A 15 11.67 5.43 0.52
N ASN A 16 12.52 6.02 -0.33
CA ASN A 16 12.57 5.72 -1.76
C ASN A 16 13.22 4.34 -1.97
N MET A 17 12.64 3.46 -2.77
CA MET A 17 13.22 2.12 -3.00
C MET A 17 14.53 2.15 -3.81
N GLU A 18 14.80 3.24 -4.56
CA GLU A 18 16.13 3.47 -5.11
C GLU A 18 17.17 3.77 -4.03
N TYR A 19 16.77 4.33 -2.87
CA TYR A 19 17.64 4.38 -1.69
C TYR A 19 17.90 2.97 -1.16
N CYS A 20 16.91 2.07 -1.17
CA CYS A 20 17.12 0.68 -0.75
C CYS A 20 18.18 -0.03 -1.60
N LYS A 21 18.21 0.23 -2.91
CA LYS A 21 19.22 -0.32 -3.83
C LYS A 21 20.58 0.39 -3.70
N LYS A 22 20.59 1.72 -3.60
CA LYS A 22 21.81 2.55 -3.45
C LYS A 22 22.55 2.28 -2.14
N TYR A 23 21.83 2.07 -1.04
CA TYR A 23 22.40 1.81 0.28
C TYR A 23 22.38 0.33 0.66
N ASN A 24 21.95 -0.54 -0.25
CA ASN A 24 21.88 -1.98 -0.04
C ASN A 24 21.15 -2.34 1.27
N PHE A 25 19.93 -1.80 1.45
CA PHE A 25 19.08 -2.01 2.63
C PHE A 25 18.73 -3.49 2.89
N PHE A 26 19.07 -4.41 1.99
CA PHE A 26 18.88 -5.85 2.20
C PHE A 26 20.20 -6.55 2.56
N ASN A 27 21.26 -5.78 2.73
CA ASN A 27 22.60 -6.20 3.14
C ASN A 27 23.01 -5.38 4.38
N PHE A 28 22.18 -5.38 5.44
CA PHE A 28 22.46 -4.81 6.78
C PHE A 28 23.58 -5.59 7.52
N THR A 29 24.70 -5.83 6.85
CA THR A 29 25.96 -6.19 7.50
C THR A 29 26.78 -4.94 7.88
N SER A 30 26.38 -3.75 7.41
CA SER A 30 27.14 -2.49 7.57
C SER A 30 26.45 -1.40 8.41
N LEU A 31 25.22 -1.62 8.90
CA LEU A 31 24.65 -0.85 10.02
C LEU A 31 24.68 -1.76 11.26
N PRO A 32 25.83 -1.87 11.95
CA PRO A 32 26.08 -2.89 12.98
C PRO A 32 25.11 -2.86 14.17
N GLN A 33 24.27 -1.83 14.28
CA GLN A 33 23.28 -1.69 15.35
C GLN A 33 21.87 -2.23 15.02
N TYR A 34 21.54 -2.57 13.76
CA TYR A 34 20.18 -3.03 13.39
C TYR A 34 20.23 -4.29 12.53
N LYS A 35 19.65 -5.39 13.03
CA LYS A 35 19.38 -6.61 12.27
C LYS A 35 17.92 -6.59 11.80
N ILE A 36 17.70 -6.59 10.49
CA ILE A 36 16.35 -6.71 9.91
C ILE A 36 16.09 -8.19 9.62
N ASP A 37 15.21 -8.82 10.38
CA ASP A 37 14.89 -10.25 10.21
C ASP A 37 13.79 -10.49 9.15
N LEU A 38 12.86 -9.55 8.98
CA LEU A 38 11.72 -9.69 8.07
C LEU A 38 11.20 -8.34 7.59
N VAL A 39 10.86 -8.24 6.31
CA VAL A 39 10.18 -7.08 5.72
C VAL A 39 8.70 -7.41 5.49
N ILE A 40 7.78 -6.61 6.04
CA ILE A 40 6.35 -6.73 5.77
C ILE A 40 5.97 -5.79 4.61
N ILE A 41 5.39 -6.34 3.54
CA ILE A 41 4.84 -5.56 2.42
C ILE A 41 3.32 -5.55 2.55
N ILE A 42 2.71 -4.37 2.63
CA ILE A 42 1.24 -4.24 2.66
C ILE A 42 0.80 -3.63 1.34
N ASN A 43 0.15 -4.43 0.48
CA ASN A 43 -0.32 -3.99 -0.83
C ASN A 43 -1.81 -3.66 -0.79
N ARG A 44 -2.17 -2.52 -1.38
CA ARG A 44 -3.56 -2.12 -1.62
C ARG A 44 -3.84 -2.01 -3.11
N ASP A 45 -5.07 -2.35 -3.51
CA ASP A 45 -5.46 -2.26 -4.92
C ASP A 45 -5.28 -0.85 -5.46
N PHE A 46 -4.88 -0.77 -6.71
CA PHE A 46 -4.36 0.44 -7.31
C PHE A 46 -5.36 1.60 -7.23
N ARG A 47 -6.64 1.32 -7.51
CA ARG A 47 -7.70 2.34 -7.48
C ARG A 47 -7.86 2.93 -6.09
N ASN A 48 -8.04 2.11 -5.06
CA ASN A 48 -8.16 2.61 -3.68
C ASN A 48 -6.86 3.26 -3.17
N TRP A 49 -5.71 2.79 -3.62
CA TRP A 49 -4.40 3.38 -3.32
C TRP A 49 -4.25 4.79 -3.91
N VAL A 50 -4.63 5.00 -5.17
CA VAL A 50 -4.67 6.33 -5.81
C VAL A 50 -5.64 7.23 -5.06
N SER A 51 -6.86 6.75 -4.77
CA SER A 51 -7.87 7.55 -4.08
C SER A 51 -7.40 8.02 -2.70
N SER A 52 -6.70 7.15 -1.96
CA SER A 52 -6.15 7.52 -0.66
C SER A 52 -5.11 8.63 -0.76
N ARG A 53 -4.27 8.63 -1.79
CA ARG A 53 -3.26 9.68 -1.99
C ARG A 53 -3.85 11.00 -2.49
N ILE A 54 -4.92 10.95 -3.28
CA ILE A 54 -5.62 12.16 -3.73
C ILE A 54 -6.30 12.88 -2.58
N VAL A 55 -7.00 12.13 -1.72
CA VAL A 55 -7.73 12.73 -0.59
C VAL A 55 -6.78 13.08 0.56
N GLY A 56 -5.74 12.28 0.81
CA GLY A 56 -4.74 12.57 1.84
C GLY A 56 -3.93 13.85 1.59
N GLY A 57 -3.86 14.32 0.34
CA GLY A 57 -3.15 15.55 -0.01
C GLY A 57 -1.62 15.45 0.15
N GLY A 58 -0.94 16.61 0.09
CA GLY A 58 0.50 16.73 0.33
C GLY A 58 1.42 16.24 -0.80
N GLU A 59 2.66 15.88 -0.47
CA GLU A 59 3.68 15.42 -1.44
C GLU A 59 3.24 14.17 -2.22
N GLY A 60 2.40 13.31 -1.63
CA GLY A 60 1.86 12.12 -2.29
C GLY A 60 1.00 12.44 -3.51
N LEU A 61 0.24 13.55 -3.48
CA LEU A 61 -0.54 14.04 -4.61
C LEU A 61 0.35 14.68 -5.68
N ASN A 62 1.30 15.52 -5.26
CA ASN A 62 2.24 16.18 -6.17
C ASN A 62 3.10 15.16 -6.92
N ASN A 63 3.52 14.10 -6.24
CA ASN A 63 4.26 13.00 -6.85
C ASN A 63 3.39 12.18 -7.81
N LEU A 64 2.07 12.09 -7.64
CA LEU A 64 1.15 11.36 -8.53
C LEU A 64 0.76 12.13 -9.80
N ILE A 65 0.73 13.46 -9.75
CA ILE A 65 0.19 14.30 -10.83
C ILE A 65 1.29 15.05 -11.61
N SER A 66 2.51 15.11 -11.08
CA SER A 66 3.63 15.87 -11.65
C SER A 66 4.14 15.36 -13.01
N THR A 67 3.78 14.16 -13.46
CA THR A 67 4.22 13.64 -14.77
C THR A 67 3.04 13.42 -15.71
N ASN A 68 3.16 13.94 -16.94
CA ASN A 68 2.15 13.77 -18.01
C ASN A 68 2.16 12.35 -18.62
N ASN A 69 2.69 11.34 -17.92
CA ASN A 69 2.86 9.98 -18.44
C ASN A 69 2.41 8.87 -17.48
N GLY A 70 1.85 9.20 -16.31
CA GLY A 70 1.32 8.21 -15.35
C GLY A 70 2.36 7.32 -14.65
N GLU A 71 3.61 7.37 -15.09
CA GLU A 71 4.74 6.62 -14.52
C GLU A 71 5.48 7.43 -13.46
N THR A 72 4.75 7.85 -12.44
CA THR A 72 5.36 8.59 -11.35
C THR A 72 6.23 7.70 -10.47
N PRO A 73 7.19 8.28 -9.71
CA PRO A 73 7.95 7.50 -8.72
C PRO A 73 7.05 6.71 -7.75
N ALA A 74 5.90 7.26 -7.38
CA ALA A 74 4.93 6.59 -6.53
C ALA A 74 4.30 5.36 -7.22
N VAL A 75 3.89 5.49 -8.49
CA VAL A 75 3.33 4.37 -9.27
C VAL A 75 4.38 3.29 -9.54
N LYS A 76 5.62 3.68 -9.85
CA LYS A 76 6.74 2.73 -10.01
C LYS A 76 7.02 1.97 -8.72
N LYS A 77 7.00 2.66 -7.58
CA LYS A 77 7.17 2.04 -6.26
C LYS A 77 6.04 1.05 -5.96
N TRP A 78 4.78 1.42 -6.21
CA TRP A 78 3.65 0.50 -6.07
C TRP A 78 3.84 -0.75 -6.92
N ALA A 79 4.18 -0.60 -8.20
CA ALA A 79 4.36 -1.72 -9.11
C ALA A 79 5.45 -2.68 -8.63
N MET A 80 6.57 -2.13 -8.17
CA MET A 80 7.70 -2.92 -7.71
C MET A 80 7.39 -3.69 -6.43
N LEU A 81 6.63 -3.12 -5.48
CA LEU A 81 6.19 -3.84 -4.28
C LEU A 81 5.24 -4.98 -4.61
N VAL A 82 4.32 -4.76 -5.57
CA VAL A 82 3.42 -5.81 -6.05
C VAL A 82 4.18 -6.93 -6.75
N LYS A 83 5.17 -6.59 -7.60
CA LYS A 83 6.03 -7.59 -8.27
C LYS A 83 6.81 -8.45 -7.28
N GLU A 84 7.40 -7.84 -6.25
CA GLU A 84 8.09 -8.58 -5.19
C GLU A 84 7.13 -9.53 -4.47
N SER A 85 5.92 -9.05 -4.19
CA SER A 85 4.87 -9.82 -3.51
C SER A 85 4.31 -10.97 -4.37
N LEU A 86 4.43 -10.87 -5.69
CA LEU A 86 4.10 -11.93 -6.64
C LEU A 86 5.27 -12.91 -6.89
N GLY A 87 6.45 -12.66 -6.30
CA GLY A 87 7.67 -13.42 -6.57
C GLY A 87 8.24 -13.20 -7.97
N GLU A 88 7.80 -12.15 -8.69
CA GLU A 88 8.36 -11.78 -9.99
C GLU A 88 9.75 -11.13 -9.87
N THR A 89 10.04 -10.60 -8.68
CA THR A 89 11.36 -10.14 -8.28
C THR A 89 11.77 -10.81 -6.98
N ASN A 90 13.06 -10.76 -6.69
CA ASN A 90 13.64 -11.29 -5.45
C ASN A 90 14.58 -10.24 -4.83
N LEU A 91 14.12 -9.00 -4.76
CA LEU A 91 14.89 -7.87 -4.24
C LEU A 91 15.14 -8.02 -2.73
N LEU A 92 14.24 -8.73 -2.04
CA LEU A 92 14.28 -8.98 -0.60
C LEU A 92 14.89 -10.34 -0.24
N ASN A 93 15.42 -11.09 -1.22
CA ASN A 93 16.02 -12.41 -1.03
C ASN A 93 15.11 -13.41 -0.28
N GLY A 94 13.80 -13.32 -0.48
CA GLY A 94 12.81 -14.15 0.22
C GLY A 94 12.55 -13.76 1.68
N ASN A 95 13.22 -12.73 2.22
CA ASN A 95 13.02 -12.26 3.60
C ASN A 95 11.88 -11.24 3.69
N SER A 96 10.74 -11.60 3.11
CA SER A 96 9.56 -10.73 3.10
C SER A 96 8.27 -11.50 3.26
N TYR A 97 7.31 -10.86 3.93
CA TYR A 97 5.95 -11.37 4.07
C TYR A 97 4.98 -10.36 3.47
N SER A 98 4.18 -10.82 2.50
CA SER A 98 3.23 -9.95 1.80
C SER A 98 1.83 -10.07 2.38
N ILE A 99 1.20 -8.93 2.64
CA ILE A 99 -0.16 -8.79 3.11
C ILE A 99 -0.99 -8.16 1.99
N ASN A 100 -2.04 -8.87 1.57
CA ASN A 100 -3.10 -8.29 0.75
C ASN A 100 -4.03 -7.50 1.66
N PHE A 101 -4.05 -6.17 1.52
CA PHE A 101 -4.88 -5.29 2.35
C PHE A 101 -6.37 -5.59 2.21
N ASN A 102 -6.84 -6.01 1.02
CA ASN A 102 -8.25 -6.30 0.79
C ASN A 102 -8.69 -7.53 1.59
N ASP A 103 -7.87 -8.58 1.58
CA ASP A 103 -8.13 -9.82 2.32
C ASP A 103 -7.95 -9.59 3.82
N TRP A 104 -6.89 -8.87 4.22
CA TRP A 104 -6.66 -8.46 5.61
C TRP A 104 -7.82 -7.67 6.20
N TYR A 105 -8.42 -6.76 5.42
CA TYR A 105 -9.56 -5.98 5.89
C TYR A 105 -10.85 -6.81 5.94
N SER A 106 -11.06 -7.73 5.00
CA SER A 106 -12.35 -8.41 4.81
C SER A 106 -12.49 -9.78 5.48
N SER A 107 -11.39 -10.46 5.81
CA SER A 107 -11.41 -11.82 6.39
C SER A 107 -10.63 -11.87 7.70
N ASP A 108 -11.28 -12.31 8.76
CA ASP A 108 -10.61 -12.61 10.03
C ASP A 108 -9.78 -13.90 9.93
N GLU A 109 -10.18 -14.86 9.09
CA GLU A 109 -9.35 -16.04 8.80
C GLU A 109 -8.01 -15.65 8.17
N TYR A 110 -8.01 -14.70 7.24
CA TYR A 110 -6.77 -14.20 6.65
C TYR A 110 -5.88 -13.53 7.70
N ARG A 111 -6.45 -12.72 8.61
CA ARG A 111 -5.68 -12.13 9.72
C ARG A 111 -5.13 -13.18 10.69
N LYS A 112 -5.90 -14.21 11.01
CA LYS A 112 -5.44 -15.36 11.82
C LYS A 112 -4.30 -16.09 11.14
N GLN A 113 -4.39 -16.30 9.82
CA GLN A 113 -3.33 -16.95 9.04
C GLN A 113 -2.04 -16.13 9.07
N ILE A 114 -2.11 -14.79 8.94
CA ILE A 114 -0.94 -13.91 9.07
C ILE A 114 -0.27 -14.09 10.43
N CYS A 115 -1.04 -14.08 11.52
CA CYS A 115 -0.48 -14.28 12.85
C CYS A 115 0.18 -15.67 12.96
N LEU A 116 -0.45 -16.72 12.44
CA LEU A 116 0.10 -18.07 12.43
C LEU A 116 1.43 -18.16 11.66
N ASP A 117 1.48 -17.60 10.45
CA ASP A 117 2.67 -17.62 9.59
C ASP A 117 3.85 -16.86 10.23
N LEU A 118 3.55 -15.80 10.97
CA LEU A 118 4.53 -14.96 11.65
C LEU A 118 4.87 -15.46 13.08
N GLY A 119 4.26 -16.54 13.55
CA GLY A 119 4.45 -17.05 14.91
C GLY A 119 3.93 -16.09 16.00
N LEU A 120 2.92 -15.28 15.68
CA LEU A 120 2.29 -14.31 16.58
C LEU A 120 0.98 -14.85 17.14
N GLU A 121 0.62 -14.41 18.35
CA GLU A 121 -0.70 -14.64 18.90
C GLU A 121 -1.73 -13.77 18.16
N PHE A 122 -2.84 -14.38 17.74
CA PHE A 122 -3.90 -13.65 17.05
C PHE A 122 -4.66 -12.72 18.01
N SER A 123 -4.80 -11.46 17.60
CA SER A 123 -5.65 -10.48 18.27
C SER A 123 -6.18 -9.46 17.26
N ASP A 124 -7.50 -9.25 17.27
CA ASP A 124 -8.19 -8.26 16.45
C ASP A 124 -8.52 -6.97 17.22
N LYS A 125 -7.97 -6.80 18.43
CA LYS A 125 -8.25 -5.62 19.26
C LYS A 125 -7.91 -4.31 18.53
N GLY A 126 -6.73 -4.26 17.90
CA GLY A 126 -6.27 -3.10 17.13
C GLY A 126 -6.93 -2.95 15.76
N PHE A 127 -7.57 -4.00 15.22
CA PHE A 127 -8.27 -3.90 13.93
C PHE A 127 -9.42 -2.91 14.01
N ARG A 128 -10.16 -2.87 15.13
CA ARG A 128 -11.36 -2.03 15.29
C ARG A 128 -11.05 -0.56 15.51
N GLU A 129 -9.80 -0.20 15.78
CA GLU A 129 -9.44 1.16 16.17
C GLU A 129 -8.81 1.90 14.99
N VAL A 130 -9.36 3.07 14.66
CA VAL A 130 -8.69 4.03 13.79
C VAL A 130 -7.69 4.80 14.64
N SER A 131 -6.41 4.53 14.44
CA SER A 131 -5.33 5.20 15.17
C SER A 131 -5.41 6.72 15.03
N HIS A 132 -5.21 7.42 16.14
CA HIS A 132 -5.02 8.87 16.15
C HIS A 132 -3.63 9.27 15.61
N ALA A 133 -2.66 8.35 15.62
CA ALA A 133 -1.35 8.58 15.02
C ALA A 133 -1.47 8.58 13.48
N GLY A 134 -1.05 9.67 12.84
CA GLY A 134 -1.14 9.85 11.38
C GLY A 134 -2.38 10.61 10.88
N GLY A 135 -3.18 11.23 11.76
CA GLY A 135 -4.32 12.09 11.38
C GLY A 135 -5.65 11.36 11.12
N GLY A 136 -5.69 10.04 11.35
CA GLY A 136 -6.88 9.20 11.14
C GLY A 136 -7.07 8.74 9.69
N SER A 137 -8.28 8.36 9.34
CA SER A 137 -8.61 7.92 7.97
C SER A 137 -8.53 9.10 7.00
N SER A 138 -7.83 8.96 5.88
CA SER A 138 -7.73 10.01 4.86
C SER A 138 -9.09 10.54 4.38
N PHE A 139 -10.17 9.77 4.52
CA PHE A 139 -11.52 10.13 4.08
C PHE A 139 -12.44 10.67 5.18
N SER A 140 -12.09 10.50 6.45
CA SER A 140 -12.99 10.78 7.59
C SER A 140 -12.26 11.30 8.83
N GLY A 141 -10.95 11.59 8.71
CA GLY A 141 -10.09 11.94 9.84
C GLY A 141 -10.26 10.97 11.01
N VAL A 142 -10.44 11.54 12.19
CA VAL A 142 -10.69 10.83 13.45
C VAL A 142 -12.17 10.72 13.82
N GLU A 143 -13.09 11.17 12.94
CA GLU A 143 -14.54 11.16 13.24
C GLU A 143 -15.11 9.74 13.28
N ILE A 144 -14.52 8.81 12.54
CA ILE A 144 -14.86 7.40 12.57
C ILE A 144 -13.73 6.67 13.29
N LEU A 145 -14.00 6.26 14.53
CA LEU A 145 -13.06 5.51 15.36
C LEU A 145 -13.10 4.01 15.09
N ASP A 146 -14.21 3.52 14.52
CA ASP A 146 -14.41 2.12 14.18
C ASP A 146 -14.03 1.85 12.72
N SER A 147 -12.92 1.15 12.51
CA SER A 147 -12.40 0.87 11.18
C SER A 147 -13.39 0.07 10.31
N GLN A 148 -14.30 -0.70 10.91
CA GLN A 148 -15.29 -1.52 10.18
C GLN A 148 -16.39 -0.68 9.54
N LYS A 149 -16.57 0.56 10.01
CA LYS A 149 -17.52 1.51 9.43
C LYS A 149 -16.94 2.29 8.25
N LEU A 150 -15.65 2.11 7.98
CA LEU A 150 -14.99 2.75 6.85
C LEU A 150 -15.18 1.92 5.59
N ASP A 151 -15.70 2.52 4.54
CA ASP A 151 -15.79 1.88 3.22
C ASP A 151 -14.42 1.89 2.50
N VAL A 152 -13.40 1.30 3.11
CA VAL A 152 -11.99 1.41 2.68
C VAL A 152 -11.69 0.67 1.39
N LEU A 153 -12.51 -0.31 1.03
CA LEU A 153 -12.36 -1.13 -0.18
C LEU A 153 -13.12 -0.55 -1.38
N ASN A 154 -13.94 0.48 -1.18
CA ASN A 154 -14.64 1.18 -2.26
C ASN A 154 -14.42 2.69 -2.23
N ARG A 155 -13.33 3.17 -1.60
CA ARG A 155 -12.95 4.59 -1.55
C ARG A 155 -12.89 5.22 -2.94
N TYR A 156 -12.47 4.44 -3.94
CA TYR A 156 -12.40 4.91 -5.31
C TYR A 156 -13.73 5.37 -5.89
N LYS A 157 -14.86 4.81 -5.45
CA LYS A 157 -16.20 5.21 -5.93
C LYS A 157 -16.51 6.66 -5.62
N LYS A 158 -15.96 7.20 -4.53
CA LYS A 158 -16.13 8.61 -4.15
C LYS A 158 -15.41 9.59 -5.08
N LEU A 159 -14.50 9.10 -5.92
CA LEU A 159 -13.68 9.91 -6.83
C LEU A 159 -13.93 9.60 -8.31
N GLU A 160 -14.96 8.83 -8.67
CA GLU A 160 -15.26 8.49 -10.07
C GLU A 160 -15.40 9.73 -10.97
N ASN A 161 -15.87 10.85 -10.40
CA ASN A 161 -16.00 12.12 -11.12
C ASN A 161 -14.87 13.14 -10.84
N ASP A 162 -13.83 12.75 -10.08
CA ASP A 162 -12.72 13.66 -9.76
C ASP A 162 -11.71 13.72 -10.92
N GLU A 163 -11.49 14.91 -11.48
CA GLU A 163 -10.62 15.10 -12.64
C GLU A 163 -9.18 14.63 -12.38
N ARG A 164 -8.67 14.77 -11.15
CA ARG A 164 -7.31 14.35 -10.79
C ARG A 164 -7.23 12.83 -10.77
N TYR A 165 -8.23 12.18 -10.21
CA TYR A 165 -8.33 10.72 -10.18
C TYR A 165 -8.40 10.15 -11.60
N ASN A 166 -9.27 10.71 -12.42
CA ASN A 166 -9.44 10.30 -13.81
C ASN A 166 -8.19 10.56 -14.65
N LYS A 167 -7.46 11.65 -14.39
CA LYS A 167 -6.17 11.91 -15.03
C LYS A 167 -5.14 10.82 -14.70
N VAL A 168 -5.01 10.42 -13.44
CA VAL A 168 -4.07 9.34 -13.04
C VAL A 168 -4.47 8.01 -13.69
N LEU A 169 -5.75 7.64 -13.67
CA LEU A 169 -6.21 6.40 -14.30
C LEU A 169 -6.02 6.40 -15.82
N TYR A 170 -6.24 7.54 -16.47
CA TYR A 170 -6.04 7.67 -17.92
C TYR A 170 -4.61 7.32 -18.32
N TRP A 171 -3.62 7.87 -17.61
CA TRP A 171 -2.20 7.63 -17.88
C TRP A 171 -1.65 6.33 -17.29
N THR A 172 -2.45 5.56 -16.55
CA THR A 172 -2.03 4.29 -15.96
C THR A 172 -1.67 3.28 -17.06
N SER A 173 -0.50 2.65 -16.98
CA SER A 173 -0.05 1.69 -17.99
C SER A 173 -0.81 0.36 -17.90
N LYS A 174 -0.80 -0.42 -19.00
CA LYS A 174 -1.38 -1.77 -19.01
C LYS A 174 -0.72 -2.69 -17.98
N GLU A 175 0.59 -2.53 -17.76
CA GLU A 175 1.33 -3.29 -16.77
C GLU A 175 0.76 -3.11 -15.36
N ILE A 176 0.44 -1.87 -14.95
CA ILE A 176 -0.18 -1.61 -13.65
C ILE A 176 -1.52 -2.31 -13.51
N MET A 177 -2.35 -2.27 -14.57
CA MET A 177 -3.65 -2.92 -14.59
C MET A 177 -3.52 -4.45 -14.46
N GLU A 178 -2.55 -5.06 -15.15
CA GLU A 178 -2.29 -6.50 -15.06
C GLU A 178 -1.72 -6.91 -13.70
N LEU A 179 -0.84 -6.11 -13.11
CA LEU A 179 -0.33 -6.35 -11.76
C LEU A 179 -1.45 -6.29 -10.72
N ASP A 180 -2.31 -5.28 -10.81
CA ASP A 180 -3.46 -5.11 -9.91
C ASP A 180 -4.42 -6.30 -10.03
N LYS A 181 -4.72 -6.71 -11.27
CA LYS A 181 -5.52 -7.89 -11.57
C LYS A 181 -4.89 -9.18 -11.01
N LYS A 182 -3.60 -9.39 -11.24
CA LYS A 182 -2.91 -10.62 -10.82
C LYS A 182 -2.85 -10.74 -9.30
N TYR A 183 -2.54 -9.65 -8.60
CA TYR A 183 -2.38 -9.69 -7.14
C TYR A 183 -3.72 -9.65 -6.41
N PHE A 184 -4.65 -8.76 -6.81
CA PHE A 184 -5.93 -8.58 -6.11
C PHE A 184 -7.08 -9.38 -6.71
N LYS A 185 -6.87 -10.10 -7.82
CA LYS A 185 -7.89 -10.88 -8.54
C LYS A 185 -9.11 -10.03 -8.93
N LYS A 186 -8.89 -8.74 -9.23
CA LYS A 186 -9.93 -7.77 -9.60
C LYS A 186 -9.64 -7.16 -10.96
N GLU A 187 -10.63 -7.15 -11.85
CA GLU A 187 -10.55 -6.43 -13.11
C GLU A 187 -11.18 -5.05 -13.00
N TRP A 188 -10.61 -4.09 -13.71
CA TRP A 188 -11.23 -2.80 -13.97
C TRP A 188 -10.84 -2.29 -15.36
N LYS A 189 -11.75 -1.54 -15.97
CA LYS A 189 -11.55 -0.95 -17.29
C LYS A 189 -11.34 0.55 -17.15
N LYS A 190 -10.59 1.14 -18.07
CA LYS A 190 -10.54 2.60 -18.20
C LYS A 190 -11.90 3.07 -18.72
N GLU A 191 -12.51 4.05 -18.07
CA GLU A 191 -13.86 4.51 -18.42
C GLU A 191 -13.94 5.04 -19.87
N LYS A 192 -12.85 5.59 -20.43
CA LYS A 192 -12.80 6.01 -21.84
C LYS A 192 -12.73 4.87 -22.88
N GLU A 193 -12.44 3.63 -22.49
CA GLU A 193 -12.56 2.46 -23.39
C GLU A 193 -13.98 1.84 -23.35
N ALA A 194 -14.82 2.24 -22.38
CA ALA A 194 -16.20 1.79 -22.28
C ALA A 194 -17.16 2.58 -23.21
N GLU A 195 -16.77 3.79 -23.63
CA GLU A 195 -17.53 4.59 -24.61
C GLU A 195 -17.16 4.30 -26.07
N ALA A 196 -15.99 3.72 -26.34
CA ALA A 196 -15.59 3.33 -27.70
C ALA A 196 -16.14 1.96 -28.15
N ASN A 197 -16.82 1.24 -27.25
CA ASN A 197 -17.44 -0.07 -27.49
C ASN A 197 -18.97 -0.06 -27.31
N ARG A 198 -19.60 1.11 -27.38
CA ARG A 198 -21.07 1.27 -27.40
C ARG A 198 -21.55 1.86 -28.71
#